data_AF-A0A1A8UU69-F1
#
_entry.id   AF-A0A1A8UU69-F1
#
_cell.length_a   1.000
_cell.length_b   1.000
_cell.length_c   1.000
_cell.angle_alpha   90.00
_cell.angle_beta   90.00
_cell.angle_gamma   90.00
#
_symmetry.space_group_name_H-M   'P 1'
#
loop_
_entity.id
_entity.type
_entity.pdbx_description
1 polymer ?
#
loop_
_entity_poly.entity_id
_entity_poly.type
_entity_poly.pdbx_seq_one_letter_code
_entity_poly.pdbx_strand_id
1 'polypeptide(L)' 'LAFPSACLSISATSQPTTTRMAFAGKWEVETQEGYDEFCRLLGIPEDIIEKGRDYKMITEVTQDGNTFS' A
#
# COMPACT_ATOMS: atom_id res chain seq x y z
N LEU A 1 26.49 49.93 21.36
CA LEU A 1 26.65 49.13 20.12
C LEU A 1 25.76 47.91 20.25
N ALA A 2 24.52 48.03 19.78
CA ALA A 2 23.51 46.98 19.90
C ALA A 2 23.59 46.07 18.66
N PHE A 3 23.97 44.81 18.85
CA PHE A 3 23.76 43.78 17.84
C PHE A 3 22.31 43.28 17.97
N PRO A 4 21.46 43.41 16.95
CA PRO A 4 20.17 42.75 16.98
C PRO A 4 20.38 41.27 16.70
N SER A 5 20.34 40.47 17.76
CA SER A 5 20.18 39.02 17.67
C SER A 5 18.79 38.76 17.10
N ALA A 6 18.70 38.61 15.77
CA ALA A 6 17.51 38.11 15.12
C ALA A 6 17.33 36.65 15.54
N CYS A 7 16.49 36.41 16.55
CA CYS A 7 15.98 35.08 16.86
C CYS A 7 15.15 34.60 15.67
N LEU A 8 15.77 33.84 14.76
CA LEU A 8 15.05 33.03 13.79
C LEU A 8 14.36 31.90 14.55
N SER A 9 13.16 32.16 15.06
CA SER A 9 12.24 31.10 15.46
C SER A 9 11.78 30.39 14.19
N ILE A 10 12.50 29.34 13.80
CA ILE A 10 12.00 28.37 12.83
C ILE A 10 10.88 27.62 13.53
N SER A 11 9.66 28.13 13.40
CA SER A 11 8.47 27.31 13.61
C SER A 11 8.53 26.23 12.54
N ALA A 12 9.03 25.05 12.90
CA ALA A 12 8.85 23.86 12.09
C ALA A 12 7.35 23.55 12.11
N THR A 13 6.60 24.20 11.24
CA THR A 13 5.31 23.68 10.82
C THR A 13 5.66 22.34 10.20
N SER A 14 5.40 21.24 10.90
CA SER A 14 5.40 19.92 10.28
C SER A 14 4.33 20.01 9.21
N GLN A 15 4.75 20.34 7.97
CA GLN A 15 3.87 20.20 6.83
C GLN A 15 3.39 18.76 6.90
N PRO A 16 2.07 18.49 6.97
CA PRO A 16 1.59 17.18 6.62
C PRO A 16 1.92 17.06 5.14
N THR A 17 3.09 16.52 4.83
CA THR A 17 3.32 15.87 3.56
C THR A 17 2.30 14.75 3.55
N THR A 18 1.08 15.04 3.08
CA THR A 18 0.18 14.00 2.57
C THR A 18 0.85 13.50 1.31
N THR A 19 1.94 12.75 1.50
CA THR A 19 2.58 11.95 0.49
C THR A 19 1.60 10.82 0.25
N ARG A 20 0.61 11.07 -0.60
CA ARG A 20 -0.26 10.02 -1.11
C ARG A 20 0.64 8.88 -1.58
N MET A 21 0.48 7.70 -0.99
CA MET A 21 1.34 6.56 -1.31
C MET A 21 1.28 6.26 -2.80
N ALA A 22 2.42 5.88 -3.37
CA ALA A 22 2.53 5.49 -4.78
C ALA A 22 1.64 4.28 -5.13
N PHE A 23 1.25 3.49 -4.13
CA PHE A 23 0.42 2.30 -4.29
C PHE A 23 -1.08 2.59 -4.31
N ALA A 24 -1.53 3.82 -4.02
CA ALA A 24 -2.95 4.15 -3.97
C ALA A 24 -3.59 4.12 -5.36
N GLY A 25 -4.47 3.16 -5.60
CA GLY A 25 -5.10 2.89 -6.90
C GLY A 25 -5.75 1.51 -7.00
N LYS A 26 -6.30 1.19 -8.17
CA LYS A 26 -6.85 -0.13 -8.51
C LYS A 26 -5.84 -0.89 -9.36
N TRP A 27 -5.62 -2.16 -9.01
CA TRP A 27 -4.63 -3.03 -9.60
C TRP A 27 -5.31 -4.31 -10.08
N GLU A 28 -5.05 -4.72 -11.32
CA GLU A 28 -5.49 -6.01 -11.86
C GLU A 28 -4.29 -6.97 -11.86
N VAL A 29 -4.52 -8.22 -11.46
CA VAL A 29 -3.50 -9.26 -11.56
C VAL A 29 -3.28 -9.61 -13.03
N GLU A 30 -2.08 -9.35 -13.54
CA GLU A 30 -1.70 -9.71 -14.91
C GLU A 30 -1.27 -11.18 -15.02
N THR A 31 -0.38 -11.62 -14.15
CA THR A 31 0.13 -12.99 -14.10
C THR A 31 0.32 -13.45 -12.65
N GLN A 32 0.19 -14.75 -12.42
CA GLN A 32 0.40 -15.35 -11.10
C GLN A 32 1.07 -16.72 -11.27
N GLU A 33 2.31 -16.84 -10.80
CA GLU A 33 3.11 -18.06 -10.87
C GLU A 33 3.13 -18.76 -9.51
N GLY A 34 3.07 -20.09 -9.50
CA GLY A 34 3.15 -20.88 -8.26
C GLY A 34 1.89 -20.87 -7.37
N TYR A 35 0.75 -20.38 -7.86
CA TYR A 35 -0.52 -20.34 -7.11
C TYR A 35 -0.92 -21.72 -6.55
N ASP A 36 -0.96 -22.74 -7.42
CA ASP A 36 -1.40 -24.08 -7.05
C ASP A 36 -0.48 -24.72 -6.00
N GLU A 37 0.84 -24.53 -6.14
CA GLU A 37 1.84 -25.03 -5.18
C GLU A 37 1.67 -24.37 -3.81
N PHE A 38 1.49 -23.05 -3.79
CA PHE A 38 1.24 -22.30 -2.57
C PHE A 38 -0.06 -22.73 -1.88
N CYS A 39 -1.16 -22.88 -2.63
CA CYS A 39 -2.43 -23.32 -2.07
C CYS A 39 -2.39 -24.75 -1.54
N ARG A 40 -1.68 -25.67 -2.22
CA ARG A 40 -1.46 -27.04 -1.73
C ARG A 40 -0.66 -27.07 -0.42
N LEU A 41 0.34 -26.21 -0.27
CA LEU A 41 1.09 -26.08 0.99
C LEU A 41 0.23 -25.55 2.15
N LEU A 42 -0.75 -24.71 1.85
CA LEU A 42 -1.76 -24.27 2.83
C LEU A 42 -2.82 -25.34 3.13
N GLY A 43 -2.79 -26.49 2.46
CA GLY A 43 -3.78 -27.55 2.61
C GLY A 43 -5.13 -27.23 1.98
N ILE A 44 -5.18 -26.30 1.02
CA ILE A 44 -6.40 -25.98 0.28
C ILE A 44 -6.68 -27.13 -0.70
N PRO A 45 -7.90 -27.69 -0.72
CA PRO A 45 -8.30 -28.75 -1.66
C PRO A 45 -8.19 -28.32 -3.13
N GLU A 46 -7.76 -29.23 -4.01
CA GLU A 46 -7.55 -28.96 -5.44
C GLU A 46 -8.81 -28.45 -6.15
N ASP A 47 -9.99 -28.92 -5.75
CA ASP A 47 -11.28 -28.49 -6.32
C ASP A 47 -11.65 -27.03 -5.98
N ILE A 48 -11.03 -26.47 -4.93
CA ILE A 48 -11.12 -25.05 -4.57
C ILE A 48 -10.05 -24.25 -5.32
N ILE A 49 -8.85 -24.79 -5.47
CA ILE A 49 -7.73 -24.16 -6.20
C ILE A 49 -8.11 -23.95 -7.67
N GLU A 50 -8.65 -24.97 -8.33
CA GLU A 50 -9.07 -24.91 -9.73
C GLU A 50 -10.11 -23.79 -9.97
N LYS A 51 -11.04 -23.60 -9.02
CA LYS A 51 -12.06 -22.54 -9.12
C LYS A 51 -11.50 -21.15 -8.87
N GLY A 52 -10.42 -21.03 -8.11
CA GLY A 52 -9.78 -19.76 -7.77
C GLY A 52 -8.82 -19.24 -8.84
N ARG A 53 -8.27 -20.14 -9.67
CA ARG A 53 -7.20 -19.85 -10.64
C ARG A 53 -7.58 -18.80 -11.70
N ASP A 54 -8.82 -18.86 -12.19
CA ASP A 54 -9.25 -18.04 -13.33
C ASP A 54 -9.91 -16.71 -12.91
N TYR A 55 -9.88 -16.37 -11.61
CA TYR A 55 -10.45 -15.11 -11.15
C TYR A 55 -9.51 -13.94 -11.43
N LYS A 56 -9.98 -13.04 -12.28
CA LYS A 56 -9.40 -11.70 -12.41
C LYS A 56 -9.63 -10.92 -11.12
N MET A 57 -8.58 -10.79 -10.32
CA MET A 57 -8.64 -10.07 -9.05
C MET A 57 -8.29 -8.60 -9.27
N ILE A 58 -9.23 -7.72 -8.92
CA ILE A 58 -8.98 -6.28 -8.82
C ILE A 58 -8.78 -5.95 -7.35
N THR A 59 -7.59 -5.45 -7.02
CA THR A 59 -7.24 -4.98 -5.67
C THR A 59 -7.23 -3.46 -5.67
N GLU A 60 -8.05 -2.84 -4.82
CA GLU A 60 -8.00 -1.41 -4.59
C GLU A 60 -7.22 -1.11 -3.32
N VAL A 61 -6.23 -0.23 -3.43
CA VAL A 61 -5.44 0.23 -2.30
C VAL A 61 -5.81 1.69 -2.04
N THR A 62 -6.27 1.95 -0.82
CA THR A 62 -6.69 3.28 -0.36
C THR A 62 -5.90 3.73 0.85
N GLN A 63 -5.78 5.04 1.02
CA GLN A 63 -5.09 5.65 2.16
C GLN A 63 -5.90 6.85 2.66
N ASP A 64 -6.25 6.82 3.95
CA ASP A 64 -6.82 7.96 4.68
C ASP A 64 -5.91 8.31 5.87
N GLY A 65 -5.05 9.29 5.68
CA GLY A 65 -3.98 9.63 6.63
C GLY A 65 -3.03 8.45 6.88
N ASN A 66 -3.12 7.87 8.08
CA ASN A 66 -2.34 6.70 8.51
C ASN A 66 -3.14 5.38 8.47
N THR A 67 -4.35 5.40 7.92
CA THR A 67 -5.20 4.21 7.73
C THR A 67 -5.03 3.69 6.30
N PHE A 68 -4.88 2.37 6.16
CA PHE A 68 -4.70 1.68 4.89
C PHE A 68 -5.71 0.55 4.78
N SER A 69 -6.38 0.46 3.63
CA SER A 69 -7.32 -0.62 3.28
C SER A 69 -7.21 -0.99 1.82
#